data_AF-A0A662LJV0-F1
#
_entry.id   AF-A0A662LJV0-F1
#
_cell.length_a   1.000
_cell.length_b   1.000
_cell.length_c   1.000
_cell.angle_alpha   90.00
_cell.angle_beta   90.00
_cell.angle_gamma   90.00
#
_symmetry.space_group_name_H-M   'P 1'
#
loop_
_entity.id
_entity.type
_entity.pdbx_description
1 polymer ?
#
loop_
_entity_poly.entity_id
_entity_poly.type
_entity_poly.pdbx_seq_one_letter_code
_entity_poly.pdbx_strand_id
1 'polypeptide(L)'
;KNRLLGKGIKQYVISSFLGSTPGCLGAFMSVSMYVHGMISFGALTGCMIATSGDEAFVMIALFPETALPLFLILFLLGIVSGFLTDRVISFLRIRVCEECRLQEYHEEKLEKVMSGKPVFSPSRLIMLLIFLSLITLNSLGLLGPKEMGAERILFISLSTFLAIMSIFSTDHYLEEHITEHILKKHLWKVFLWTLGALVFVSIAITTLDLENVIKSNLNIVLVLSALVGIIPESGPHMVFTVMYHQGLIPFSILLTSSVVQDGHGMLPLLSYTIRDSILIKIINVIVGLAVGFILYSLGL
;
A
#
# COMPACT_ATOMS: atom_id res chain seq x y z
N LYS A 1 -20.58 -19.63 10.87
CA LYS A 1 -20.17 -20.36 9.63
C LYS A 1 -20.66 -19.70 8.32
N ASN A 2 -21.02 -18.41 8.33
CA ASN A 2 -21.35 -17.64 7.13
C ASN A 2 -20.31 -16.54 6.94
N ARG A 3 -19.28 -16.80 6.13
CA ARG A 3 -18.41 -15.74 5.59
C ARG A 3 -19.31 -14.83 4.74
N LEU A 4 -19.35 -13.53 5.02
CA LEU A 4 -20.22 -12.55 4.35
C LEU A 4 -20.05 -12.53 2.82
N LEU A 5 -18.86 -12.89 2.31
CA LEU A 5 -18.58 -12.96 0.86
C LEU A 5 -18.77 -14.35 0.22
N GLY A 6 -19.28 -15.33 0.98
CA GLY A 6 -19.55 -16.69 0.49
C GLY A 6 -18.29 -17.52 0.19
N LYS A 7 -18.44 -18.84 0.01
CA LYS A 7 -17.34 -19.78 -0.31
C LYS A 7 -16.94 -19.75 -1.81
N GLY A 8 -16.82 -18.58 -2.41
CA GLY A 8 -16.57 -18.43 -3.85
C GLY A 8 -15.32 -17.63 -4.18
N ILE A 9 -14.96 -17.59 -5.46
CA ILE A 9 -13.86 -16.77 -6.00
C ILE A 9 -13.99 -15.29 -5.63
N LYS A 10 -15.21 -14.81 -5.38
CA LYS A 10 -15.53 -13.42 -5.05
C LYS A 10 -14.71 -12.88 -3.86
N GLN A 11 -14.45 -13.69 -2.84
CA GLN A 11 -13.66 -13.24 -1.69
C GLN A 11 -12.21 -12.90 -2.07
N TYR A 12 -11.58 -13.67 -2.96
CA TYR A 12 -10.20 -13.43 -3.38
C TYR A 12 -10.13 -12.20 -4.26
N VAL A 13 -11.07 -12.04 -5.19
CA VAL A 13 -11.15 -10.86 -6.07
C VAL A 13 -11.37 -9.59 -5.26
N ILE A 14 -12.32 -9.59 -4.33
CA ILE A 14 -12.62 -8.40 -3.52
C ILE A 14 -11.45 -8.07 -2.59
N SER A 15 -10.87 -9.06 -1.92
CA SER A 15 -9.77 -8.82 -0.98
C SER A 15 -8.49 -8.37 -1.71
N SER A 16 -8.14 -8.98 -2.84
CA SER A 16 -7.00 -8.52 -3.65
C SER A 16 -7.25 -7.14 -4.27
N PHE A 17 -8.51 -6.82 -4.62
CA PHE A 17 -8.85 -5.48 -5.12
C PHE A 17 -8.62 -4.42 -4.03
N LEU A 18 -9.08 -4.70 -2.80
CA LEU A 18 -8.79 -3.85 -1.64
C LEU A 18 -7.28 -3.73 -1.41
N GLY A 19 -6.51 -4.81 -1.57
CA GLY A 19 -5.06 -4.76 -1.46
C GLY A 19 -4.41 -3.86 -2.51
N SER A 20 -4.89 -3.91 -3.75
CA SER A 20 -4.33 -3.14 -4.88
C SER A 20 -4.57 -1.62 -4.82
N THR A 21 -5.44 -1.15 -3.92
CA THR A 21 -5.65 0.30 -3.77
C THR A 21 -4.41 0.94 -3.16
N PRO A 22 -3.90 2.07 -3.69
CA PRO A 22 -2.76 2.77 -3.10
C PRO A 22 -2.97 3.11 -1.63
N GLY A 23 -1.91 2.96 -0.82
CA GLY A 23 -1.95 3.13 0.63
C GLY A 23 -2.31 1.84 1.39
N CYS A 24 -2.55 1.96 2.69
CA CYS A 24 -2.78 0.81 3.59
C CYS A 24 -4.26 0.57 3.96
N LEU A 25 -5.20 1.41 3.49
CA LEU A 25 -6.61 1.37 3.91
C LEU A 25 -7.28 0.02 3.60
N GLY A 26 -7.10 -0.50 2.39
CA GLY A 26 -7.70 -1.77 1.99
C GLY A 26 -7.13 -2.99 2.73
N ALA A 27 -5.85 -2.94 3.10
CA ALA A 27 -5.22 -3.96 3.94
C ALA A 27 -5.80 -3.96 5.36
N PHE A 28 -5.97 -2.78 5.98
CA PHE A 28 -6.63 -2.66 7.29
C PHE A 28 -8.07 -3.16 7.27
N MET A 29 -8.83 -2.81 6.23
CA MET A 29 -10.19 -3.30 6.04
C MET A 29 -10.23 -4.82 5.91
N SER A 30 -9.31 -5.42 5.15
CA SER A 30 -9.22 -6.87 5.00
C SER A 30 -8.83 -7.58 6.30
N VAL A 31 -7.91 -7.03 7.09
CA VAL A 31 -7.58 -7.56 8.42
C VAL A 31 -8.80 -7.54 9.33
N SER A 32 -9.52 -6.42 9.38
CA SER A 32 -10.76 -6.31 10.15
C SER A 32 -11.79 -7.35 9.72
N MET A 33 -12.00 -7.51 8.40
CA MET A 33 -12.87 -8.55 7.86
C MET A 33 -12.44 -9.97 8.24
N TYR A 34 -11.13 -10.24 8.26
CA TYR A 34 -10.60 -11.55 8.62
C TYR A 34 -10.81 -11.86 10.11
N VAL A 35 -10.47 -10.92 10.98
CA VAL A 35 -10.63 -11.04 12.44
C VAL A 35 -12.09 -11.30 12.82
N HIS A 36 -13.04 -10.67 12.10
CA HIS A 36 -14.48 -10.87 12.25
C HIS A 36 -15.04 -12.10 11.51
N GLY A 37 -14.19 -12.95 10.95
CA GLY A 37 -14.62 -14.18 10.25
C GLY A 37 -15.39 -13.94 8.94
N MET A 38 -15.35 -12.72 8.39
CA MET A 38 -16.06 -12.35 7.16
C MET A 38 -15.35 -12.87 5.90
N ILE A 39 -14.02 -12.91 5.91
CA ILE A 39 -13.18 -13.43 4.81
C ILE A 39 -12.32 -14.61 5.25
N SER A 40 -11.78 -15.33 4.29
CA SER A 40 -10.85 -16.43 4.53
C SER A 40 -9.42 -15.96 4.80
N PHE A 41 -8.61 -16.85 5.37
CA PHE A 41 -7.17 -16.64 5.46
C PHE A 41 -6.55 -16.48 4.06
N GLY A 42 -6.96 -17.29 3.08
CA GLY A 42 -6.50 -17.15 1.70
C GLY A 42 -6.87 -15.80 1.09
N ALA A 43 -8.08 -15.28 1.32
CA ALA A 43 -8.47 -13.94 0.88
C ALA A 43 -7.58 -12.86 1.51
N LEU A 44 -7.33 -12.94 2.82
CA LEU A 44 -6.41 -12.02 3.50
C LEU A 44 -4.99 -12.10 2.92
N THR A 45 -4.48 -13.31 2.67
CA THR A 45 -3.17 -13.53 2.04
C THR A 45 -3.11 -12.89 0.65
N GLY A 46 -4.17 -13.07 -0.15
CA GLY A 46 -4.29 -12.46 -1.46
C GLY A 46 -4.40 -10.93 -1.43
N CYS A 47 -4.94 -10.35 -0.36
CA CYS A 47 -4.88 -8.91 -0.12
C CYS A 47 -3.44 -8.47 0.14
N MET A 48 -2.72 -9.15 1.04
CA MET A 48 -1.37 -8.77 1.43
C MET A 48 -0.39 -8.83 0.25
N ILE A 49 -0.47 -9.86 -0.59
CA ILE A 49 0.32 -9.98 -1.83
C ILE A 49 -0.02 -8.85 -2.84
N ALA A 50 -1.27 -8.42 -2.88
CA ALA A 50 -1.71 -7.37 -3.80
C ALA A 50 -1.36 -5.95 -3.30
N THR A 51 -0.94 -5.81 -2.04
CA THR A 51 -0.67 -4.52 -1.41
C THR A 51 0.68 -3.96 -1.82
N SER A 52 0.69 -2.68 -2.20
CA SER A 52 1.90 -1.90 -2.50
C SER A 52 2.13 -0.76 -1.48
N GLY A 53 1.38 -0.75 -0.38
CA GLY A 53 1.52 0.22 0.71
C GLY A 53 1.49 1.68 0.26
N ASP A 54 2.21 2.53 1.01
CA ASP A 54 2.34 3.95 0.69
C ASP A 54 3.33 4.20 -0.45
N GLU A 55 4.23 3.25 -0.73
CA GLU A 55 5.16 3.38 -1.85
C GLU A 55 4.46 3.32 -3.22
N ALA A 56 3.22 2.81 -3.30
CA ALA A 56 2.39 2.90 -4.49
C ALA A 56 2.28 4.33 -5.03
N PHE A 57 2.17 5.33 -4.15
CA PHE A 57 2.13 6.75 -4.55
C PHE A 57 3.45 7.20 -5.20
N VAL A 58 4.57 6.70 -4.69
CA VAL A 58 5.91 7.03 -5.18
C VAL A 58 6.15 6.35 -6.53
N MET A 59 5.75 5.09 -6.69
CA MET A 59 5.87 4.38 -7.97
C MET A 59 5.05 5.05 -9.07
N ILE A 60 3.81 5.48 -8.77
CA ILE A 60 2.97 6.24 -9.72
C ILE A 60 3.63 7.57 -10.10
N ALA A 61 4.32 8.23 -9.17
CA ALA A 61 4.97 9.50 -9.40
C ALA A 61 6.31 9.39 -10.16
N LEU A 62 7.07 8.31 -9.96
CA LEU A 62 8.41 8.15 -10.53
C LEU A 62 8.42 7.34 -11.84
N PHE A 63 7.53 6.36 -11.99
CA PHE A 63 7.51 5.44 -13.13
C PHE A 63 6.10 4.84 -13.38
N PRO A 64 5.10 5.67 -13.75
CA PRO A 64 3.72 5.22 -13.90
C PRO A 64 3.53 4.09 -14.93
N GLU A 65 4.33 4.08 -16.00
CA GLU A 65 4.25 3.08 -17.08
C GLU A 65 4.55 1.66 -16.61
N THR A 66 5.42 1.49 -15.62
CA THR A 66 5.76 0.18 -15.05
C THR A 66 5.00 -0.09 -13.76
N ALA A 67 4.61 0.94 -13.01
CA ALA A 67 3.81 0.82 -11.80
C ALA A 67 2.40 0.24 -12.07
N LEU A 68 1.71 0.69 -13.12
CA LEU A 68 0.36 0.20 -13.43
C LEU A 68 0.33 -1.29 -13.80
N PRO A 69 1.20 -1.81 -14.69
CA PRO A 69 1.35 -3.24 -14.91
C PRO A 69 1.75 -4.01 -13.64
N LEU A 70 2.64 -3.45 -12.81
CA LEU A 70 3.03 -4.08 -11.55
C LEU A 70 1.79 -4.29 -10.65
N PHE A 71 0.97 -3.27 -10.43
CA PHE A 71 -0.24 -3.40 -9.60
C PHE A 71 -1.23 -4.40 -10.18
N LEU A 72 -1.37 -4.47 -11.50
CA LEU A 72 -2.20 -5.47 -12.15
C LEU A 72 -1.66 -6.88 -11.92
N ILE A 73 -0.34 -7.08 -12.03
CA ILE A 73 0.31 -8.36 -11.77
C ILE A 73 0.12 -8.77 -10.29
N LEU A 74 0.35 -7.85 -9.35
CA LEU A 74 0.16 -8.09 -7.92
C LEU A 74 -1.30 -8.44 -7.59
N PHE A 75 -2.26 -7.75 -8.21
CA PHE A 75 -3.68 -8.07 -8.07
C PHE A 75 -4.01 -9.49 -8.54
N LEU A 76 -3.53 -9.87 -9.74
CA LEU A 76 -3.75 -11.22 -10.28
C LEU A 76 -3.04 -12.29 -9.45
N LEU A 77 -1.79 -12.04 -9.04
CA LEU A 77 -1.04 -12.91 -8.15
C LEU A 77 -1.75 -13.06 -6.80
N GLY A 78 -2.34 -12.00 -6.27
CA GLY A 78 -3.13 -12.02 -5.05
C GLY A 78 -4.34 -12.95 -5.16
N ILE A 79 -5.10 -12.89 -6.25
CA ILE A 79 -6.26 -13.76 -6.49
C ILE A 79 -5.83 -15.23 -6.54
N VAL A 80 -4.79 -15.52 -7.33
CA VAL A 80 -4.28 -16.89 -7.52
C VAL A 80 -3.72 -17.42 -6.20
N SER A 81 -2.83 -16.67 -5.55
CA SER A 81 -2.19 -17.06 -4.30
C SER A 81 -3.19 -17.21 -3.17
N GLY A 82 -4.22 -16.37 -3.10
CA GLY A 82 -5.28 -16.50 -2.09
C GLY A 82 -6.10 -17.77 -2.26
N PHE A 83 -6.45 -18.13 -3.50
CA PHE A 83 -7.12 -19.39 -3.81
C PHE A 83 -6.23 -20.60 -3.48
N LEU A 84 -4.95 -20.57 -3.87
CA LEU A 84 -4.00 -21.64 -3.56
C LEU A 84 -3.81 -21.80 -2.04
N THR A 85 -3.71 -20.69 -1.32
CA THR A 85 -3.50 -20.70 0.13
C THR A 85 -4.63 -21.38 0.88
N ASP A 86 -5.89 -21.07 0.56
CA ASP A 86 -7.05 -21.73 1.17
C ASP A 86 -7.08 -23.24 0.86
N ARG A 87 -6.67 -23.64 -0.35
CA ARG A 87 -6.53 -25.05 -0.74
C ARG A 87 -5.45 -25.75 0.09
N VAL A 88 -4.29 -25.12 0.25
CA VAL A 88 -3.17 -25.66 1.03
C VAL A 88 -3.51 -25.77 2.52
N ILE A 89 -4.13 -24.74 3.11
CA ILE A 89 -4.53 -24.74 4.52
C ILE A 89 -5.58 -25.80 4.82
N SER A 90 -6.59 -25.93 3.95
CA SER A 90 -7.62 -26.96 4.11
C SER A 90 -7.05 -28.37 3.94
N PHE A 91 -6.07 -28.55 3.06
CA PHE A 91 -5.36 -29.82 2.88
C PHE A 91 -4.50 -30.17 4.10
N LEU A 92 -3.70 -29.23 4.61
CA LEU A 92 -2.81 -29.41 5.75
C LEU A 92 -3.52 -29.33 7.11
N ARG A 93 -4.82 -29.01 7.12
CA ARG A 93 -5.65 -28.82 8.33
C ARG A 93 -5.02 -27.86 9.35
N ILE A 94 -4.39 -26.80 8.86
CA ILE A 94 -3.76 -25.77 9.71
C ILE A 94 -4.87 -25.02 10.48
N ARG A 95 -4.72 -24.89 11.79
CA ARG A 95 -5.63 -24.10 12.63
C ARG A 95 -5.28 -22.61 12.53
N VAL A 96 -6.15 -21.85 11.88
CA VAL A 96 -6.15 -20.38 11.78
C VAL A 96 -7.08 -19.77 12.84
N CYS A 97 -6.94 -18.48 13.22
CA CYS A 97 -7.87 -17.88 14.19
C CYS A 97 -9.31 -18.00 13.69
N GLU A 98 -10.15 -18.68 14.47
CA GLU A 98 -11.59 -18.65 14.32
C GLU A 98 -12.11 -17.52 15.20
N GLU A 99 -12.57 -16.42 14.57
CA GLU A 99 -13.21 -15.26 15.22
C GLU A 99 -12.52 -14.87 16.54
N CYS A 100 -11.53 -13.98 16.43
CA CYS A 100 -10.85 -13.47 17.61
C CYS A 100 -11.86 -12.61 18.41
N ARG A 101 -12.52 -13.22 19.43
CA ARG A 101 -13.64 -12.66 20.25
C ARG A 101 -13.29 -11.41 21.07
N LEU A 102 -12.10 -10.85 20.90
CA LEU A 102 -11.64 -9.68 21.63
C LEU A 102 -11.94 -8.44 20.82
N GLN A 103 -13.20 -8.00 20.87
CA GLN A 103 -13.49 -6.61 20.59
C GLN A 103 -14.51 -6.09 21.60
N GLU A 104 -14.01 -5.32 22.57
CA GLU A 104 -14.83 -4.30 23.19
C GLU A 104 -15.11 -3.26 22.12
N TYR A 105 -16.34 -3.24 21.60
CA TYR A 105 -16.82 -2.15 20.77
C TYR A 105 -16.76 -0.88 21.62
N HIS A 106 -15.71 -0.08 21.42
CA HIS A 106 -15.77 1.30 21.87
C HIS A 106 -16.74 1.98 20.91
N GLU A 107 -17.87 2.45 21.43
CA GLU A 107 -18.79 3.34 20.72
C GLU A 107 -18.02 4.61 20.36
N GLU A 108 -17.28 4.56 19.27
CA GLU A 108 -16.76 5.77 18.65
C GLU A 108 -17.97 6.47 18.03
N LYS A 109 -18.18 7.73 18.43
CA LYS A 109 -19.30 8.54 17.94
C LYS A 109 -19.33 8.43 16.42
N LEU A 110 -20.45 7.97 15.88
CA LEU A 110 -20.67 7.91 14.43
C LEU A 110 -20.76 9.35 13.89
N GLU A 111 -19.60 9.96 13.64
CA GLU A 111 -19.54 11.32 13.14
C GLU A 111 -19.90 11.36 11.67
N LYS A 112 -20.79 12.28 11.31
CA LYS A 112 -21.14 12.50 9.91
C LYS A 112 -19.96 13.15 9.20
N VAL A 113 -19.34 12.42 8.28
CA VAL A 113 -18.29 12.94 7.41
C VAL A 113 -18.85 13.97 6.42
N MET A 114 -20.07 13.76 5.92
CA MET A 114 -20.70 14.62 4.91
C MET A 114 -21.85 15.45 5.50
N SER A 115 -21.93 16.73 5.11
CA SER A 115 -23.02 17.64 5.44
C SER A 115 -23.73 18.11 4.17
N GLY A 116 -25.07 18.15 4.18
CA GLY A 116 -25.87 18.71 3.10
C GLY A 116 -25.97 20.24 3.11
N LYS A 117 -25.42 20.90 4.14
CA LYS A 117 -25.44 22.35 4.33
C LYS A 117 -24.05 22.82 4.79
N PRO A 118 -23.12 23.07 3.85
CA PRO A 118 -21.78 23.53 4.21
C PRO A 118 -21.84 24.91 4.87
N VAL A 119 -21.38 25.02 6.12
CA VAL A 119 -21.30 26.29 6.88
C VAL A 119 -19.92 26.90 6.70
N PHE A 120 -19.79 28.20 6.47
CA PHE A 120 -18.48 28.83 6.29
C PHE A 120 -17.59 28.64 7.55
N SER A 121 -16.48 27.89 7.40
CA SER A 121 -15.39 27.79 8.38
C SER A 121 -14.07 28.28 7.75
N PRO A 122 -13.19 28.96 8.52
CA PRO A 122 -11.89 29.39 8.05
C PRO A 122 -10.98 28.23 7.60
N SER A 123 -11.08 27.06 8.24
CA SER A 123 -10.31 25.87 7.84
C SER A 123 -10.71 25.39 6.44
N ARG A 124 -12.02 25.39 6.15
CA ARG A 124 -12.55 25.06 4.81
C ARG A 124 -12.04 26.02 3.74
N LEU A 125 -12.07 27.33 4.03
CA LEU A 125 -11.59 28.34 3.09
C LEU A 125 -10.10 28.14 2.79
N ILE A 126 -9.28 27.92 3.82
CA ILE A 126 -7.84 27.68 3.66
C ILE A 126 -7.60 26.43 2.81
N MET A 127 -8.28 25.32 3.11
CA MET A 127 -8.13 24.09 2.32
C MET A 127 -8.57 24.25 0.88
N LEU A 128 -9.68 24.96 0.61
CA LEU A 128 -10.12 25.26 -0.73
C LEU A 128 -9.12 26.13 -1.49
N LEU A 129 -8.58 27.16 -0.85
CA LEU A 129 -7.54 28.01 -1.43
C LEU A 129 -6.28 27.20 -1.76
N ILE A 130 -5.87 26.28 -0.87
CA ILE A 130 -4.74 25.38 -1.13
C ILE A 130 -5.02 24.52 -2.36
N PHE A 131 -6.13 23.78 -2.42
CA PHE A 131 -6.39 22.90 -3.56
C PHE A 131 -6.65 23.67 -4.87
N LEU A 132 -7.35 24.81 -4.83
CA LEU A 132 -7.52 25.66 -6.01
C LEU A 132 -6.19 26.27 -6.48
N SER A 133 -5.32 26.67 -5.56
CA SER A 133 -3.97 27.13 -5.91
C SER A 133 -3.14 26.00 -6.53
N LEU A 134 -3.22 24.77 -6.01
CA LEU A 134 -2.55 23.61 -6.58
C LEU A 134 -3.06 23.29 -7.99
N ILE A 135 -4.39 23.33 -8.22
CA ILE A 135 -4.98 23.11 -9.54
C ILE A 135 -4.53 24.21 -10.52
N THR A 136 -4.60 25.47 -10.13
CA THR A 136 -4.22 26.61 -10.99
C THR A 136 -2.73 26.62 -11.30
N LEU A 137 -1.86 26.50 -10.30
CA LEU A 137 -0.40 26.44 -10.47
C LEU A 137 0.02 25.25 -11.35
N ASN A 138 -0.63 24.10 -11.16
CA ASN A 138 -0.38 22.93 -11.97
C ASN A 138 -0.87 23.11 -13.41
N SER A 139 -2.06 23.69 -13.63
CA SER A 139 -2.57 23.99 -14.97
C SER A 139 -1.69 24.98 -15.74
N LEU A 140 -1.09 25.96 -15.04
CA LEU A 140 -0.16 26.95 -15.60
C LEU A 140 1.25 26.40 -15.85
N GLY A 141 1.59 25.22 -15.33
CA GLY A 141 2.92 24.62 -15.50
C GLY A 141 4.00 25.22 -14.63
N LEU A 142 3.60 25.98 -13.61
CA LEU A 142 4.49 26.51 -12.59
C LEU A 142 4.87 25.43 -11.57
N LEU A 143 4.01 24.43 -11.37
CA LEU A 143 4.15 23.42 -10.33
C LEU A 143 3.73 22.04 -10.87
N GLY A 144 4.67 21.10 -10.92
CA GLY A 144 4.47 19.76 -11.47
C GLY A 144 5.12 19.54 -12.84
N PRO A 145 4.86 18.41 -13.50
CA PRO A 145 5.49 18.03 -14.77
C PRO A 145 5.21 19.06 -15.87
N LYS A 146 6.25 19.43 -16.62
CA LYS A 146 6.16 20.47 -17.68
C LYS A 146 5.22 20.06 -18.80
N GLU A 147 5.21 18.78 -19.16
CA GLU A 147 4.32 18.23 -20.17
C GLU A 147 2.96 17.85 -19.60
N MET A 148 1.93 17.83 -20.45
CA MET A 148 0.59 17.41 -20.07
C MET A 148 0.47 15.88 -20.07
N GLY A 149 1.30 15.23 -19.24
CA GLY A 149 1.35 13.79 -19.07
C GLY A 149 0.31 13.25 -18.08
N ALA A 150 0.26 11.92 -17.94
CA ALA A 150 -0.66 11.22 -17.03
C ALA A 150 -0.51 11.67 -15.56
N GLU A 151 0.72 11.96 -15.13
CA GLU A 151 1.03 12.48 -13.79
C GLU A 151 0.30 13.80 -13.49
N ARG A 152 0.20 14.69 -14.48
CA ARG A 152 -0.46 15.99 -14.36
C ARG A 152 -1.97 15.83 -14.23
N ILE A 153 -2.54 14.94 -15.04
CA ILE A 153 -3.97 14.61 -15.00
C ILE A 153 -4.34 14.00 -13.65
N LEU A 154 -3.52 13.06 -13.15
CA LEU A 154 -3.72 12.44 -11.84
C LEU A 154 -3.66 13.47 -10.72
N PHE A 155 -2.67 14.38 -10.75
CA PHE A 155 -2.52 15.44 -9.75
C PHE A 155 -3.72 16.39 -9.72
N ILE A 156 -4.19 16.84 -10.90
CA ILE A 156 -5.37 17.70 -11.02
C ILE A 156 -6.63 16.95 -10.58
N SER A 157 -6.79 15.69 -10.97
CA SER A 157 -7.94 14.85 -10.59
C SER A 157 -8.01 14.66 -9.08
N LEU A 158 -6.89 14.30 -8.44
CA LEU A 158 -6.81 14.13 -6.99
C LEU A 158 -7.05 15.46 -6.26
N SER A 159 -6.44 16.55 -6.71
CA SER A 159 -6.65 17.89 -6.13
C SER A 159 -8.11 18.34 -6.23
N THR A 160 -8.77 18.03 -7.35
CA THR A 160 -10.19 18.32 -7.56
C THR A 160 -11.07 17.47 -6.64
N PHE A 161 -10.76 16.18 -6.49
CA PHE A 161 -11.46 15.30 -5.56
C PHE A 161 -11.36 15.81 -4.11
N LEU A 162 -10.17 16.21 -3.67
CA LEU A 162 -9.95 16.76 -2.33
C LEU A 162 -10.64 18.13 -2.15
N ALA A 163 -10.68 18.97 -3.18
CA ALA A 163 -11.43 20.22 -3.17
C ALA A 163 -12.94 19.95 -2.98
N ILE A 164 -13.51 18.99 -3.72
CA ILE A 164 -14.91 18.55 -3.58
C ILE A 164 -15.16 18.03 -2.16
N MET A 165 -14.28 17.17 -1.64
CA MET A 165 -14.38 16.66 -0.26
C MET A 165 -14.34 17.79 0.78
N SER A 166 -13.54 18.83 0.57
CA SER A 166 -13.50 20.02 1.44
C SER A 166 -14.83 20.78 1.44
N ILE A 167 -15.53 20.84 0.31
CA ILE A 167 -16.86 21.49 0.21
C ILE A 167 -17.92 20.70 0.98
N PHE A 168 -17.97 19.37 0.81
CA PHE A 168 -19.06 18.54 1.33
C PHE A 168 -18.84 18.02 2.76
N SER A 169 -17.65 18.21 3.33
CA SER A 169 -17.33 17.73 4.69
C SER A 169 -17.83 18.65 5.80
N THR A 170 -18.07 18.07 6.98
CA THR A 170 -18.46 18.80 8.20
C THR A 170 -17.29 19.63 8.75
N ASP A 171 -17.57 20.76 9.40
CA ASP A 171 -16.53 21.64 9.95
C ASP A 171 -15.70 20.95 11.03
N HIS A 172 -16.34 20.14 11.89
CA HIS A 172 -15.65 19.31 12.88
C HIS A 172 -14.62 18.38 12.23
N TYR A 173 -15.00 17.74 11.12
CA TYR A 173 -14.11 16.83 10.39
C TYR A 173 -12.92 17.58 9.75
N LEU A 174 -13.15 18.78 9.21
CA LEU A 174 -12.09 19.61 8.63
C LEU A 174 -11.09 20.11 9.69
N GLU A 175 -11.57 20.59 10.83
CA GLU A 175 -10.73 21.16 11.89
C GLU A 175 -10.04 20.08 12.71
N GLU A 176 -10.79 19.18 13.36
CA GLU A 176 -10.19 18.18 14.24
C GLU A 176 -9.51 17.06 13.45
N HIS A 177 -10.19 16.47 12.46
CA HIS A 177 -9.66 15.27 11.80
C HIS A 177 -8.64 15.61 10.71
N ILE A 178 -8.93 16.54 9.80
CA ILE A 178 -7.96 16.88 8.74
C ILE A 178 -6.84 17.76 9.29
N THR A 179 -7.17 18.86 9.96
CA THR A 179 -6.14 19.83 10.35
C THR A 179 -5.37 19.38 11.59
N GLU A 180 -6.04 19.09 12.70
CA GLU A 180 -5.35 18.76 13.95
C GLU A 180 -4.78 17.34 13.98
N HIS A 181 -5.52 16.36 13.45
CA HIS A 181 -5.06 14.97 13.48
C HIS A 181 -4.18 14.64 12.27
N ILE A 182 -4.65 14.79 11.03
CA ILE A 182 -3.87 14.40 9.85
C ILE A 182 -2.69 15.36 9.61
N LEU A 183 -2.94 16.65 9.43
CA LEU A 183 -1.90 17.61 9.01
C LEU A 183 -0.83 17.83 10.09
N LYS A 184 -1.23 18.07 11.35
CA LYS A 184 -0.28 18.35 12.44
C LYS A 184 0.41 17.09 12.99
N LYS A 185 -0.26 15.93 13.06
CA LYS A 185 0.32 14.73 13.71
C LYS A 185 0.87 13.71 12.73
N HIS A 186 0.16 13.41 11.64
CA HIS A 186 0.52 12.32 10.73
C HIS A 186 1.40 12.78 9.57
N LEU A 187 0.99 13.84 8.85
CA LEU A 187 1.68 14.30 7.65
C LEU A 187 3.16 14.60 7.91
N TRP A 188 3.47 15.30 9.00
CA TRP A 188 4.85 15.65 9.33
C TRP A 188 5.73 14.44 9.68
N LYS A 189 5.18 13.45 10.39
CA LYS A 189 5.91 12.21 10.71
C LYS A 189 6.18 11.39 9.46
N VAL A 190 5.18 11.20 8.62
CA VAL A 190 5.31 10.46 7.35
C VAL A 190 6.28 11.18 6.41
N PHE A 191 6.18 12.52 6.30
CA PHE A 191 7.10 13.32 5.50
C PHE A 191 8.54 13.22 5.98
N LEU A 192 8.80 13.43 7.27
CA LEU A 192 10.16 13.35 7.82
C LEU A 192 10.75 11.94 7.72
N TRP A 193 9.93 10.91 7.94
CA TRP A 193 10.38 9.53 7.80
C TRP A 193 10.71 9.17 6.35
N THR A 194 9.83 9.49 5.40
CA THR A 194 10.06 9.25 3.96
C THR A 194 11.27 10.04 3.45
N LEU A 195 11.38 11.32 3.82
CA LEU A 195 12.57 12.14 3.51
C LEU A 195 13.85 11.52 4.10
N GLY A 196 13.81 11.13 5.37
CA GLY A 196 14.94 10.51 6.05
C GLY A 196 15.39 9.21 5.41
N ALA A 197 14.44 8.32 5.09
CA ALA A 197 14.70 7.06 4.41
C ALA A 197 15.31 7.30 3.02
N LEU A 198 14.75 8.22 2.23
CA LEU A 198 15.27 8.57 0.90
C LEU A 198 16.68 9.14 0.96
N VAL A 199 16.94 10.06 1.90
CA VAL A 199 18.28 10.65 2.10
C VAL A 199 19.27 9.57 2.53
N PHE A 200 18.89 8.70 3.47
CA PHE A 200 19.75 7.60 3.93
C PHE A 200 20.13 6.67 2.79
N VAL A 201 19.16 6.23 1.98
CA VAL A 201 19.39 5.36 0.81
C VAL A 201 20.28 6.05 -0.22
N SER A 202 20.00 7.32 -0.51
CA SER A 202 20.79 8.10 -1.47
C SER A 202 22.26 8.24 -1.03
N ILE A 203 22.50 8.54 0.25
CA ILE A 203 23.85 8.59 0.81
C ILE A 203 24.51 7.20 0.78
N ALA A 204 23.79 6.14 1.14
CA ALA A 204 24.34 4.79 1.11
C ALA A 204 24.79 4.39 -0.30
N ILE A 205 23.94 4.62 -1.31
CA ILE A 205 24.24 4.30 -2.72
C ILE A 205 25.47 5.08 -3.21
N THR A 206 25.56 6.38 -2.89
CA THR A 206 26.65 7.25 -3.35
C THR A 206 27.99 7.02 -2.64
N THR A 207 27.98 6.59 -1.38
CA THR A 207 29.21 6.44 -0.57
C THR A 207 29.83 5.05 -0.64
N LEU A 208 29.06 4.00 -0.92
CA LEU A 208 29.51 2.60 -0.83
C LEU A 208 29.83 1.93 -2.18
N ASP A 209 29.82 2.67 -3.31
CA ASP A 209 29.95 2.12 -4.68
C ASP A 209 29.08 0.86 -4.91
N LEU A 210 27.86 0.92 -4.35
CA LEU A 210 26.90 -0.19 -4.35
C LEU A 210 26.47 -0.58 -5.76
N GLU A 211 26.61 0.30 -6.74
CA GLU A 211 26.20 0.05 -8.12
C GLU A 211 26.93 -1.16 -8.72
N ASN A 212 28.26 -1.22 -8.58
CA ASN A 212 29.06 -2.34 -9.09
C ASN A 212 28.77 -3.65 -8.34
N VAL A 213 28.56 -3.57 -7.02
CA VAL A 213 28.25 -4.72 -6.17
C VAL A 213 26.86 -5.29 -6.47
N ILE A 214 25.87 -4.42 -6.68
CA ILE A 214 24.49 -4.80 -7.02
C ILE A 214 24.44 -5.44 -8.40
N LYS A 215 25.04 -4.79 -9.42
CA LYS A 215 25.02 -5.28 -10.81
C LYS A 215 25.74 -6.63 -10.96
N SER A 216 26.78 -6.88 -10.17
CA SER A 216 27.51 -8.15 -10.21
C SER A 216 26.82 -9.29 -9.45
N ASN A 217 25.87 -9.00 -8.54
CA ASN A 217 25.26 -9.98 -7.65
C ASN A 217 23.73 -9.91 -7.59
N LEU A 218 23.06 -9.70 -8.74
CA LEU A 218 21.60 -9.55 -8.79
C LEU A 218 20.83 -10.72 -8.16
N ASN A 219 21.35 -11.95 -8.21
CA ASN A 219 20.78 -13.11 -7.51
C ASN A 219 20.70 -12.91 -5.99
N ILE A 220 21.76 -12.34 -5.40
CA ILE A 220 21.82 -12.06 -3.96
C ILE A 220 20.87 -10.90 -3.64
N VAL A 221 20.83 -9.88 -4.50
CA VAL A 221 19.93 -8.73 -4.35
C VAL A 221 18.47 -9.15 -4.40
N LEU A 222 18.10 -10.14 -5.23
CA LEU A 222 16.76 -10.71 -5.27
C LEU A 222 16.39 -11.39 -3.95
N VAL A 223 17.28 -12.20 -3.39
CA VAL A 223 17.04 -12.83 -2.08
C VAL A 223 16.98 -11.79 -0.97
N LEU A 224 17.87 -10.79 -1.00
CA LEU A 224 17.87 -9.69 -0.04
C LEU A 224 16.58 -8.86 -0.14
N SER A 225 16.02 -8.64 -1.32
CA SER A 225 14.78 -7.89 -1.47
C SER A 225 13.60 -8.61 -0.82
N ALA A 226 13.53 -9.93 -0.94
CA ALA A 226 12.58 -10.73 -0.18
C ALA A 226 12.82 -10.63 1.34
N LEU A 227 14.07 -10.71 1.80
CA LEU A 227 14.38 -10.62 3.24
C LEU A 227 14.02 -9.26 3.83
N VAL A 228 14.30 -8.17 3.11
CA VAL A 228 13.96 -6.81 3.54
C VAL A 228 12.43 -6.60 3.53
N GLY A 229 11.72 -7.17 2.55
CA GLY A 229 10.24 -7.15 2.49
C GLY A 229 9.56 -7.87 3.66
N ILE A 230 10.29 -8.66 4.47
CA ILE A 230 9.74 -9.26 5.68
C ILE A 230 9.36 -8.19 6.71
N ILE A 231 10.08 -7.08 6.74
CA ILE A 231 9.83 -5.98 7.66
C ILE A 231 8.46 -5.37 7.33
N PRO A 232 7.48 -5.40 8.27
CA PRO A 232 6.12 -4.91 8.02
C PRO A 232 6.05 -3.38 8.07
N GLU A 233 6.71 -2.73 7.12
CA GLU A 233 6.83 -1.28 7.00
C GLU A 233 7.08 -0.89 5.53
N SER A 234 6.54 0.25 5.07
CA SER A 234 6.76 0.73 3.69
C SER A 234 8.15 1.31 3.43
N GLY A 235 8.86 1.77 4.47
CA GLY A 235 10.18 2.39 4.33
C GLY A 235 11.24 1.48 3.69
N PRO A 236 11.44 0.25 4.18
CA PRO A 236 12.41 -0.69 3.61
C PRO A 236 12.14 -1.06 2.15
N HIS A 237 10.87 -1.11 1.72
CA HIS A 237 10.53 -1.36 0.31
C HIS A 237 10.91 -0.18 -0.59
N MET A 238 10.73 1.06 -0.10
CA MET A 238 11.02 2.29 -0.83
C MET A 238 12.46 2.31 -1.40
N VAL A 239 13.41 1.67 -0.71
CA VAL A 239 14.79 1.44 -1.19
C VAL A 239 14.80 0.83 -2.60
N PHE A 240 14.02 -0.23 -2.83
CA PHE A 240 13.95 -0.95 -4.11
C PHE A 240 13.19 -0.14 -5.16
N THR A 241 12.19 0.65 -4.78
CA THR A 241 11.51 1.56 -5.74
C THR A 241 12.48 2.60 -6.31
N VAL A 242 13.34 3.16 -5.46
CA VAL A 242 14.34 4.15 -5.86
C VAL A 242 15.45 3.50 -6.69
N MET A 243 15.95 2.35 -6.25
CA MET A 243 16.96 1.58 -7.02
C MET A 243 16.45 1.20 -8.41
N TYR A 244 15.17 0.82 -8.52
CA TYR A 244 14.56 0.51 -9.81
C TYR A 244 14.44 1.76 -10.69
N HIS A 245 13.97 2.87 -10.13
CA HIS A 245 13.89 4.15 -10.85
C HIS A 245 15.27 4.61 -11.38
N GLN A 246 16.34 4.34 -10.62
CA GLN A 246 17.72 4.64 -11.02
C GLN A 246 18.31 3.63 -12.02
N GLY A 247 17.58 2.55 -12.38
CA GLY A 247 18.05 1.52 -13.29
C GLY A 247 19.09 0.56 -12.69
N LEU A 248 19.18 0.48 -11.36
CA LEU A 248 20.14 -0.39 -10.66
C LEU A 248 19.66 -1.84 -10.52
N ILE A 249 18.35 -2.05 -10.43
CA ILE A 249 17.74 -3.38 -10.28
C ILE A 249 16.71 -3.65 -11.39
N PRO A 250 16.56 -4.91 -11.83
CA PRO A 250 15.54 -5.32 -12.79
C PRO A 250 14.13 -5.38 -12.17
N PHE A 251 13.11 -5.54 -13.02
CA PHE A 251 11.71 -5.60 -12.61
C PHE A 251 11.42 -6.80 -11.72
N SER A 252 12.10 -7.94 -11.94
CA SER A 252 12.00 -9.12 -11.07
C SER A 252 12.30 -8.83 -9.59
N ILE A 253 13.32 -8.03 -9.29
CA ILE A 253 13.69 -7.70 -7.90
C ILE A 253 12.68 -6.76 -7.27
N LEU A 254 12.20 -5.76 -8.03
CA LEU A 254 11.12 -4.86 -7.59
C LEU A 254 9.86 -5.66 -7.27
N LEU A 255 9.43 -6.55 -8.18
CA LEU A 255 8.25 -7.39 -8.01
C LEU A 255 8.41 -8.32 -6.80
N THR A 256 9.58 -8.94 -6.64
CA THR A 256 9.87 -9.80 -5.48
C THR A 256 9.64 -9.02 -4.18
N SER A 257 10.23 -7.82 -4.05
CA SER A 257 10.04 -6.96 -2.89
C SER A 257 8.56 -6.59 -2.70
N SER A 258 7.86 -6.23 -3.77
CA SER A 258 6.45 -5.82 -3.72
C SER A 258 5.48 -6.94 -3.34
N VAL A 259 5.81 -8.20 -3.63
CA VAL A 259 5.00 -9.35 -3.20
C VAL A 259 5.23 -9.69 -1.73
N VAL A 260 6.47 -9.53 -1.25
CA VAL A 260 6.84 -9.96 0.11
C VAL A 260 6.44 -8.95 1.17
N GLN A 261 6.47 -7.66 0.82
CA GLN A 261 6.01 -6.58 1.69
C GLN A 261 4.48 -6.58 1.78
N ASP A 262 3.93 -6.22 2.95
CA ASP A 262 2.48 -6.24 3.20
C ASP A 262 1.94 -4.86 3.62
N GLY A 263 2.75 -3.82 3.41
CA GLY A 263 2.61 -2.49 3.98
C GLY A 263 2.50 -2.52 5.50
N HIS A 264 1.89 -1.46 6.05
CA HIS A 264 1.54 -1.40 7.47
C HIS A 264 0.35 -2.33 7.83
N GLY A 265 -0.32 -2.91 6.82
CA GLY A 265 -1.48 -3.78 6.99
C GLY A 265 -1.23 -5.01 7.86
N MET A 266 0.02 -5.47 7.95
CA MET A 266 0.40 -6.59 8.80
C MET A 266 0.42 -6.25 10.30
N LEU A 267 0.61 -4.98 10.68
CA LEU A 267 0.78 -4.58 12.10
C LEU A 267 -0.47 -4.87 12.96
N PRO A 268 -1.71 -4.54 12.51
CA PRO A 268 -2.89 -4.92 13.27
C PRO A 268 -3.08 -6.43 13.32
N LEU A 269 -2.79 -7.16 12.24
CA LEU A 269 -2.91 -8.62 12.27
C LEU A 269 -1.92 -9.25 13.28
N LEU A 270 -0.72 -8.69 13.39
CA LEU A 270 0.30 -9.16 14.33
C LEU A 270 -0.16 -9.02 15.77
N SER A 271 -0.93 -7.97 16.11
CA SER A 271 -1.47 -7.78 17.45
C SER A 271 -2.63 -8.74 17.76
N TYR A 272 -3.41 -9.14 16.76
CA TYR A 272 -4.47 -10.15 16.94
C TYR A 272 -3.92 -11.58 16.95
N THR A 273 -3.06 -11.94 15.99
CA THR A 273 -2.67 -13.33 15.70
C THR A 273 -1.24 -13.43 15.12
N ILE A 274 -0.24 -13.57 15.99
CA ILE A 274 1.17 -13.75 15.56
C ILE A 274 1.33 -14.94 14.61
N ARG A 275 0.62 -16.05 14.86
CA ARG A 275 0.72 -17.27 14.04
C ARG A 275 0.28 -17.04 12.60
N ASP A 276 -0.88 -16.40 12.42
CA ASP A 276 -1.45 -16.17 11.10
C ASP A 276 -0.59 -15.13 10.35
N SER A 277 -0.10 -14.09 11.04
CA SER A 277 0.86 -13.13 10.48
C SER A 277 2.14 -13.78 9.96
N ILE A 278 2.76 -14.66 10.75
CA ILE A 278 3.96 -15.40 10.32
C ILE A 278 3.64 -16.29 9.12
N LEU A 279 2.49 -16.98 9.13
CA LEU A 279 2.11 -17.87 8.05
C LEU A 279 1.89 -17.13 6.72
N ILE A 280 1.19 -15.98 6.75
CA ILE A 280 1.05 -15.12 5.57
C ILE A 280 2.42 -14.69 5.08
N LYS A 281 3.30 -14.25 5.99
CA LYS A 281 4.63 -13.78 5.59
C LYS A 281 5.46 -14.87 4.93
N ILE A 282 5.43 -16.10 5.44
CA ILE A 282 6.09 -17.25 4.82
C ILE A 282 5.55 -17.48 3.41
N ILE A 283 4.22 -17.42 3.23
CA ILE A 283 3.59 -17.59 1.91
C ILE A 283 4.07 -16.48 0.95
N ASN A 284 4.09 -15.24 1.41
CA ASN A 284 4.48 -14.09 0.58
C ASN A 284 5.96 -14.20 0.17
N VAL A 285 6.86 -14.58 1.08
CA VAL A 285 8.26 -14.90 0.76
C VAL A 285 8.37 -15.99 -0.30
N ILE A 286 7.63 -17.09 -0.15
CA ILE A 286 7.67 -18.22 -1.10
C ILE A 286 7.16 -17.78 -2.48
N VAL A 287 6.01 -17.09 -2.54
CA VAL A 287 5.42 -16.61 -3.79
C VAL A 287 6.32 -15.58 -4.45
N GLY A 288 6.83 -14.61 -3.67
CA GLY A 288 7.69 -13.54 -4.14
C GLY A 288 8.99 -14.08 -4.73
N LEU A 289 9.68 -14.97 -4.03
CA LEU A 289 10.90 -15.61 -4.54
C LEU A 289 10.61 -16.49 -5.76
N ALA A 290 9.53 -17.28 -5.74
CA ALA A 290 9.19 -18.14 -6.87
C ALA A 290 8.93 -17.35 -8.15
N VAL A 291 8.06 -16.33 -8.09
CA VAL A 291 7.75 -15.47 -9.25
C VAL A 291 8.97 -14.62 -9.63
N GLY A 292 9.68 -14.08 -8.64
CA GLY A 292 10.89 -13.29 -8.82
C GLY A 292 11.97 -14.03 -9.59
N PHE A 293 12.34 -15.24 -9.16
CA PHE A 293 13.35 -16.05 -9.85
C PHE A 293 12.90 -16.46 -11.26
N ILE A 294 11.61 -16.77 -11.47
CA ILE A 294 11.08 -17.06 -12.81
C ILE A 294 11.29 -15.85 -13.72
N LEU A 295 10.87 -14.65 -13.31
CA LEU A 295 11.02 -13.45 -14.12
C LEU A 295 12.50 -13.07 -14.33
N TYR A 296 13.32 -13.19 -13.29
CA TYR A 296 14.75 -12.96 -13.38
C TYR A 296 15.41 -13.89 -14.41
N SER A 297 15.02 -15.17 -14.43
CA SER A 297 15.53 -16.13 -15.43
C SER A 297 15.08 -15.83 -16.87
N LEU A 298 13.99 -15.10 -17.03
CA LEU A 298 13.50 -14.59 -18.32
C LEU A 298 14.17 -13.26 -18.72
N GLY A 299 15.07 -12.73 -17.90
CA GLY A 299 15.78 -11.46 -18.14
C GLY A 299 14.96 -10.22 -17.80
N LEU A 300 13.89 -10.36 -17.01
CA LEU A 300 13.03 -9.27 -16.55
C LEU A 300 13.40 -8.79 -15.14
#